data_AF-A0A1H6FTQ1-F1
#
_entry.id   AF-A0A1H6FTQ1-F1
#
_cell.length_a   1.000
_cell.length_b   1.000
_cell.length_c   1.000
_cell.angle_alpha   90.00
_cell.angle_beta   90.00
_cell.angle_gamma   90.00
#
_symmetry.space_group_name_H-M   'P 1'
#
loop_
_entity.id
_entity.type
_entity.pdbx_description
1 polymer ?
#
loop_
_entity_poly.entity_id
_entity_poly.type
_entity_poly.pdbx_seq_one_letter_code
_entity_poly.pdbx_strand_id
1 'polypeptide(L)'
;MSESGRDAETDTTVTVEIDQDELYTAVRTGIEDALLDVLGTVLLLALALLLVGVGVQAIVETPSSVNVAFGGVMVGLGLAITAAAFDLLPPFRG
;
A
#
# COMPACT_ATOMS: atom_id res chain seq x y z
N MET A 1 -7.70 44.77 -51.80
CA MET A 1 -8.60 44.94 -50.64
C MET A 1 -8.81 43.56 -50.04
N SER A 2 -8.49 43.44 -48.75
CA SER A 2 -8.71 42.30 -47.84
C SER A 2 -7.67 41.16 -47.78
N GLU A 3 -6.88 41.25 -46.71
CA GLU A 3 -6.23 40.19 -45.94
C GLU A 3 -7.21 39.08 -45.48
N SER A 4 -6.66 37.88 -45.25
CA SER A 4 -6.82 37.08 -44.03
C SER A 4 -6.17 35.72 -44.32
N GLY A 5 -4.94 35.50 -43.87
CA GLY A 5 -4.76 34.92 -42.55
C GLY A 5 -5.04 33.42 -42.61
N ARG A 6 -4.28 32.67 -43.43
CA ARG A 6 -4.18 31.22 -43.18
C ARG A 6 -3.25 31.10 -42.00
N ASP A 7 -3.87 31.00 -40.83
CA ASP A 7 -3.24 30.54 -39.62
C ASP A 7 -2.46 29.28 -39.97
N ALA A 8 -1.14 29.43 -40.03
CA ALA A 8 -0.23 28.31 -39.96
C ALA A 8 -0.38 27.79 -38.53
N GLU A 9 -1.39 26.96 -38.33
CA GLU A 9 -1.47 26.06 -37.20
C GLU A 9 -0.23 25.17 -37.36
N THR A 10 0.86 25.61 -36.75
CA THR A 10 2.02 24.78 -36.46
C THR A 10 1.47 23.64 -35.62
N ASP A 11 1.07 22.58 -36.32
CA ASP A 11 0.82 21.25 -35.79
C ASP A 11 2.17 20.79 -35.23
N THR A 12 2.50 21.35 -34.08
CA THR A 12 3.66 21.03 -33.29
C THR A 12 3.31 19.68 -32.72
N THR A 13 3.49 18.66 -33.55
CA THR A 13 3.65 17.30 -33.06
C THR A 13 4.90 17.40 -32.21
N VAL A 14 4.70 17.65 -30.91
CA VAL A 14 5.75 17.50 -29.91
C VAL A 14 6.04 16.00 -29.94
N THR A 15 6.97 15.61 -30.82
CA THR A 15 7.64 14.33 -30.69
C THR A 15 8.42 14.46 -29.40
N VAL A 16 7.78 14.11 -28.29
CA VAL A 16 8.49 13.88 -27.04
C VAL A 16 9.41 12.71 -27.38
N GLU A 17 10.64 13.03 -27.77
CA GLU A 17 11.71 12.06 -27.86
C GLU A 17 11.98 11.66 -26.42
N ILE A 18 11.17 10.71 -25.93
CA ILE A 18 11.29 10.27 -24.55
C ILE A 18 12.60 9.50 -24.47
N ASP A 19 13.54 10.10 -23.75
CA ASP A 19 14.81 9.49 -23.46
C ASP A 19 14.56 8.13 -22.79
N GLN A 20 15.10 7.07 -23.38
CA GLN A 20 14.84 5.70 -22.93
C GLN A 20 15.40 5.46 -21.52
N ASP A 21 16.46 6.20 -21.13
CA ASP A 21 17.05 6.10 -19.80
C ASP A 21 16.16 6.80 -18.77
N GLU A 22 15.49 7.89 -19.15
CA GLU A 22 14.47 8.57 -18.33
C GLU A 22 13.26 7.66 -18.09
N LEU A 23 12.76 6.97 -19.13
CA LEU A 23 11.68 5.98 -19.00
C LEU A 23 12.06 4.81 -18.11
N TYR A 24 13.24 4.23 -18.32
CA TYR A 24 13.72 3.12 -17.51
C TYR A 24 13.81 3.50 -16.04
N THR A 25 14.34 4.69 -15.75
CA THR A 25 14.46 5.20 -14.39
C THR A 25 13.08 5.39 -13.75
N ALA A 26 12.14 6.03 -14.46
CA ALA A 26 10.79 6.24 -13.96
C ALA A 26 10.05 4.93 -13.67
N VAL A 27 10.13 3.96 -14.60
CA VAL A 27 9.52 2.63 -14.42
C VAL A 27 10.16 1.91 -13.25
N ARG A 28 11.50 1.94 -13.15
CA ARG A 28 12.22 1.28 -12.07
C ARG A 28 11.86 1.88 -10.71
N THR A 29 11.83 3.19 -10.59
CA THR A 29 11.41 3.87 -9.35
C THR A 29 9.97 3.54 -8.99
N GLY A 30 9.05 3.54 -9.97
CA GLY A 30 7.66 3.14 -9.72
C GLY A 30 7.52 1.69 -9.25
N ILE A 31 8.32 0.77 -9.79
CA ILE A 31 8.36 -0.62 -9.33
C ILE A 31 8.96 -0.72 -7.92
N GLU A 32 10.07 -0.03 -7.65
CA GLU A 32 10.69 -0.02 -6.32
C GLU A 32 9.72 0.51 -5.26
N ASP A 33 8.97 1.57 -5.56
CA ASP A 33 7.93 2.12 -4.68
C ASP A 33 6.79 1.12 -4.43
N ALA A 34 6.25 0.51 -5.50
CA ALA A 34 5.21 -0.50 -5.40
C ALA A 34 5.65 -1.75 -4.61
N LEU A 35 6.91 -2.19 -4.78
CA LEU A 35 7.46 -3.31 -4.03
C LEU A 35 7.64 -2.98 -2.54
N LEU A 36 8.02 -1.75 -2.20
CA LEU A 36 8.12 -1.33 -0.80
C LEU A 36 6.75 -1.30 -0.13
N ASP A 37 5.72 -0.85 -0.84
CA ASP A 37 4.33 -0.86 -0.34
C ASP A 37 3.83 -2.30 -0.10
N VAL A 38 3.99 -3.18 -1.09
CA VAL A 38 3.65 -4.61 -0.95
C VAL A 38 4.47 -5.28 0.17
N LEU A 39 5.75 -4.96 0.30
CA LEU A 39 6.57 -5.51 1.37
C LEU A 39 6.06 -5.05 2.74
N GLY A 40 5.68 -3.78 2.87
CA GLY A 40 5.07 -3.23 4.08
C GLY A 40 3.81 -4.00 4.47
N THR A 41 2.89 -4.22 3.53
CA THR A 41 1.65 -4.97 3.78
C THR A 41 1.92 -6.43 4.17
N VAL A 42 2.86 -7.11 3.51
CA VAL A 42 3.24 -8.50 3.83
C VAL A 42 3.85 -8.60 5.22
N LEU A 43 4.76 -7.69 5.59
CA LEU A 43 5.36 -7.67 6.94
C LEU A 43 4.31 -7.43 8.02
N LEU A 44 3.39 -6.51 7.76
CA LEU A 44 2.32 -6.16 8.68
C LEU A 44 1.32 -7.32 8.84
N LEU A 45 1.01 -8.03 7.76
CA LEU A 45 0.21 -9.26 7.78
C LEU A 45 0.91 -10.40 8.53
N ALA A 46 2.22 -10.58 8.33
CA ALA A 46 3.00 -11.58 9.06
C ALA A 46 2.97 -11.30 10.58
N LEU A 47 3.10 -10.03 10.98
CA LEU A 47 2.97 -9.61 12.36
C LEU A 47 1.56 -9.87 12.90
N ALA A 48 0.51 -9.53 12.14
CA ALA A 48 -0.87 -9.83 12.51
C ALA A 48 -1.09 -11.32 12.79
N LEU A 49 -0.64 -12.18 11.88
CA LEU A 49 -0.76 -13.64 12.01
C LEU A 49 0.02 -14.16 13.22
N LEU A 50 1.21 -13.61 13.50
CA LEU A 50 1.97 -13.94 14.69
C LEU A 50 1.18 -13.62 15.97
N LEU A 51 0.59 -12.42 16.04
CA LEU A 51 -0.20 -11.99 17.20
C LEU A 51 -1.45 -12.86 17.40
N VAL A 52 -2.16 -13.18 16.31
CA VAL A 52 -3.31 -14.10 16.37
C VAL A 52 -2.87 -15.48 16.83
N GLY A 53 -1.78 -16.01 16.29
CA GLY A 53 -1.23 -17.32 16.68
C GLY A 53 -0.89 -17.38 18.17
N VAL A 54 -0.12 -16.42 18.67
CA VAL A 54 0.25 -16.31 20.08
C VAL A 54 -1.00 -16.14 20.97
N GLY A 55 -1.95 -15.31 20.55
CA GLY A 55 -3.18 -15.07 21.30
C GLY A 55 -4.07 -16.31 21.40
N VAL A 56 -4.27 -17.03 20.30
CA VAL A 56 -5.01 -18.30 20.27
C VAL A 56 -4.29 -19.33 21.13
N GLN A 57 -2.97 -19.45 21.02
CA GLN A 57 -2.17 -20.37 21.83
C GLN A 57 -2.34 -20.09 23.33
N ALA A 58 -2.27 -18.82 23.74
CA ALA A 58 -2.46 -18.41 25.13
C ALA A 58 -3.85 -18.79 25.67
N ILE A 59 -4.90 -18.70 24.85
CA ILE A 59 -6.27 -19.07 25.24
C ILE A 59 -6.41 -20.59 25.40
N VAL A 60 -5.83 -21.37 24.49
CA VAL A 60 -6.10 -22.81 24.36
C VAL A 60 -5.20 -23.66 25.24
N GLU A 61 -3.91 -23.33 25.36
CA GLU A 61 -2.94 -24.20 26.04
C GLU A 61 -3.01 -24.15 27.57
N THR A 62 -3.32 -22.99 28.15
CA THR A 62 -3.45 -22.85 29.60
C THR A 62 -4.57 -21.85 29.90
N PRO A 63 -5.83 -22.33 29.93
CA PRO A 63 -6.96 -21.45 30.14
C PRO A 63 -6.97 -20.94 31.58
N SER A 64 -6.55 -19.70 31.73
CA SER A 64 -6.70 -18.89 32.94
C SER A 64 -7.34 -17.56 32.58
N SER A 65 -8.01 -16.90 33.53
CA SER A 65 -8.68 -15.61 33.28
C SER A 65 -7.72 -14.58 32.69
N VAL A 66 -6.47 -14.59 33.15
CA VAL A 66 -5.39 -13.71 32.67
C VAL A 66 -5.00 -14.05 31.23
N ASN A 67 -4.80 -15.34 30.92
CA ASN A 67 -4.41 -15.77 29.58
C ASN A 67 -5.52 -15.56 28.55
N VAL A 68 -6.79 -15.73 28.95
CA VAL A 68 -7.94 -15.46 28.08
C VAL A 68 -8.03 -13.96 27.76
N ALA A 69 -7.86 -13.08 28.76
CA ALA A 69 -7.85 -11.64 28.53
C ALA A 69 -6.68 -11.22 27.62
N PHE A 70 -5.47 -11.69 27.93
CA PHE A 70 -4.27 -11.40 27.13
C PHE A 70 -4.41 -11.92 25.69
N GLY A 71 -4.82 -13.17 25.51
CA GLY A 71 -5.01 -13.76 24.18
C GLY A 71 -6.11 -13.07 23.39
N GLY A 72 -7.20 -12.66 24.04
CA GLY A 72 -8.26 -11.87 23.40
C GLY A 72 -7.75 -10.52 22.88
N VAL A 73 -6.91 -9.82 23.66
CA VAL A 73 -6.25 -8.57 23.20
C VAL A 73 -5.32 -8.84 22.02
N MET A 74 -4.50 -9.88 22.08
CA MET A 74 -3.57 -10.23 20.99
C MET A 74 -4.30 -10.57 19.69
N VAL A 75 -5.37 -11.36 19.76
CA VAL A 75 -6.22 -11.68 18.60
C VAL A 75 -6.89 -10.42 18.06
N GLY A 76 -7.47 -9.58 18.93
CA GLY A 76 -8.10 -8.32 18.52
C GLY A 76 -7.12 -7.37 17.83
N LEU A 77 -5.89 -7.26 18.37
CA LEU A 77 -4.83 -6.43 17.79
C LEU A 77 -4.38 -6.99 16.44
N GLY A 78 -4.18 -8.30 16.32
CA GLY A 78 -3.85 -8.93 15.03
C GLY A 78 -4.92 -8.72 13.97
N LEU A 79 -6.20 -8.78 14.33
CA LEU A 79 -7.31 -8.45 13.42
C LEU A 79 -7.31 -6.97 13.02
N ALA A 80 -7.05 -6.06 13.96
CA ALA A 80 -6.96 -4.63 13.67
C ALA A 80 -5.78 -4.32 12.71
N ILE A 81 -4.63 -4.94 12.94
CA ILE A 81 -3.46 -4.85 12.04
C ILE A 81 -3.82 -5.40 10.66
N THR A 82 -4.51 -6.54 10.57
CA THR A 82 -4.96 -7.11 9.29
C THR A 82 -5.87 -6.14 8.54
N ALA A 83 -6.83 -5.52 9.24
CA ALA A 83 -7.71 -4.51 8.63
C ALA A 83 -6.91 -3.31 8.11
N ALA A 84 -5.86 -2.88 8.82
CA ALA A 84 -4.97 -1.82 8.36
C ALA A 84 -4.15 -2.25 7.12
N ALA A 85 -3.64 -3.48 7.09
CA ALA A 85 -2.86 -4.01 5.97
C ALA A 85 -3.62 -4.01 4.64
N PHE A 86 -4.92 -4.28 4.70
CA PHE A 86 -5.80 -4.33 3.54
C PHE A 86 -6.49 -2.98 3.24
N ASP A 87 -6.11 -1.91 3.93
CA ASP A 87 -6.73 -0.58 3.82
C ASP A 87 -8.25 -0.60 4.05
N LEU A 88 -8.72 -1.50 4.93
CA LEU A 88 -10.13 -1.59 5.34
C LEU A 88 -10.50 -0.49 6.35
N LEU A 89 -9.52 0.15 6.99
CA LEU A 89 -9.80 1.31 7.84
C LEU A 89 -9.95 2.56 6.97
N PRO A 90 -11.02 3.35 7.17
CA PRO A 90 -11.15 4.62 6.47
C PRO A 90 -9.93 5.50 6.77
N PRO A 91 -9.38 6.21 5.77
CA PRO A 91 -8.30 7.15 5.99
C PRO A 91 -8.79 8.21 6.98
N PHE A 92 -8.15 8.29 8.16
CA PHE A 92 -8.41 9.34 9.13
C PHE A 92 -7.95 10.67 8.53
N ARG A 93 -8.82 11.30 7.75
CA ARG A 93 -8.68 12.68 7.31
C ARG A 93 -9.15 13.56 8.47
N GLY A 94 -8.19 13.97 9.31
CA GLY A 94 -8.34 15.05 10.27
C GLY A 94 -8.17 16.41 9.62
#